data_AF-A0A022RU33-F1
#
_entry.id   AF-A0A022RU33-F1
#
_cell.length_a   1.000
_cell.length_b   1.000
_cell.length_c   1.000
_cell.angle_alpha   90.00
_cell.angle_beta   90.00
_cell.angle_gamma   90.00
#
_symmetry.space_group_name_H-M   'P 1'
#
loop_
_entity.id
_entity.type
_entity.pdbx_description
1 polymer ?
#
loop_
_entity_poly.entity_id
_entity_poly.type
_entity_poly.pdbx_seq_one_letter_code
_entity_poly.pdbx_strand_id
1 'polypeptide(L)'
;VERVRCGLIKKLELSLNRFEGIKVAVDERFKEIRSLKTEAKKSLKPILKEADFVQESLEELMKEFEEMVNKFNAFQQDKKQKLEVKERELSVMRNELLEEIKLKDEKLVERLEEIESREIAAQKSLSDGLKEADLIRESLEKGFNEFEIMETDFNAFRDDKLQSLESKEQQLRVMRIELLDEVQFREEKLTERTRWRNGSKSLRKWKKNLIYSNMTTRKLELEEQRLSVTRIVLLKEQQKLAQHLLKCLEKMVGKKKKMRELEVAGDKLRLIKEELSLDVNFREEKFDKQEIGAKEIECISIKDCVQEEGVTVEPVDPRCEVHDRIIVELFMHNTEKDLEFFSDEVFKVLLRSSDPAKLILEAVVLFCAPPYVKDGDIKIDIQERGIVLLDQLTKMSPDILRCGREAAILVANAWTSKMRTSAENPLNVLGFLHFLAAYKISSCFDKDEIFGFLKSVAEHNQTPGLFRALGLTENIPGFIQTLINEKHYLLVSTYIYECQLETMFPQTASFDPYGFVVAGSYSASGPIQLARGLARGAAPSPWLFQSLARRGASHLDLP
;
A
#
# COMPACT_ATOMS: atom_id res chain seq x y z
N VAL A 1 -167.51 -52.37 -83.43
CA VAL A 1 -166.12 -52.86 -83.24
C VAL A 1 -165.14 -52.04 -84.09
N GLU A 2 -165.46 -51.70 -85.34
CA GLU A 2 -164.65 -50.87 -86.26
C GLU A 2 -164.18 -49.50 -85.73
N ARG A 3 -165.02 -48.77 -85.00
CA ARG A 3 -164.70 -47.41 -84.54
C ARG A 3 -163.58 -47.38 -83.48
N VAL A 4 -163.50 -48.43 -82.66
CA VAL A 4 -162.45 -48.61 -81.63
C VAL A 4 -161.13 -49.04 -82.28
N ARG A 5 -161.20 -49.85 -83.35
CA ARG A 5 -160.04 -50.36 -84.10
C ARG A 5 -159.30 -49.24 -84.84
N CYS A 6 -160.01 -48.32 -85.51
CA CYS A 6 -159.40 -47.17 -86.17
C CYS A 6 -158.75 -46.17 -85.20
N GLY A 7 -159.31 -45.99 -83.99
CA GLY A 7 -158.72 -45.14 -82.96
C GLY A 7 -157.42 -45.70 -82.38
N LEU A 8 -157.34 -47.03 -82.24
CA LEU A 8 -156.14 -47.75 -81.81
C LEU A 8 -155.02 -47.69 -82.86
N ILE A 9 -155.35 -47.88 -84.15
CA ILE A 9 -154.37 -47.81 -85.24
C ILE A 9 -153.75 -46.41 -85.34
N LYS A 10 -154.56 -45.33 -85.29
CA LYS A 10 -154.04 -43.95 -85.28
C LYS A 10 -153.16 -43.65 -84.06
N LYS A 11 -153.48 -44.19 -82.89
CA LYS A 11 -152.63 -44.05 -81.69
C LYS A 11 -151.31 -44.79 -81.86
N LEU A 12 -151.35 -45.99 -82.44
CA LEU A 12 -150.16 -46.80 -82.71
C LEU A 12 -149.25 -46.10 -83.74
N GLU A 13 -149.79 -45.55 -84.83
CA GLU A 13 -149.03 -44.75 -85.80
C GLU A 13 -148.40 -43.50 -85.18
N LEU A 14 -149.16 -42.75 -84.37
CA LEU A 14 -148.63 -41.58 -83.67
C LEU A 14 -147.53 -41.96 -82.67
N SER A 15 -147.66 -43.11 -81.98
CA SER A 15 -146.59 -43.61 -81.13
C SER A 15 -145.38 -44.07 -81.92
N LEU A 16 -145.57 -44.71 -83.09
CA LEU A 16 -144.49 -45.17 -83.96
C LEU A 16 -143.68 -43.98 -84.50
N ASN A 17 -144.36 -42.93 -84.96
CA ASN A 17 -143.71 -41.70 -85.43
C ASN A 17 -142.97 -40.97 -84.30
N ARG A 18 -143.49 -41.00 -83.06
CA ARG A 18 -142.76 -40.50 -81.89
C ARG A 18 -141.53 -41.36 -81.57
N PHE A 19 -141.64 -42.68 -81.63
CA PHE A 19 -140.52 -43.60 -81.43
C PHE A 19 -139.43 -43.41 -82.49
N GLU A 20 -139.79 -43.23 -83.76
CA GLU A 20 -138.82 -42.97 -84.82
C GLU A 20 -138.16 -41.60 -84.65
N GLY A 21 -138.91 -40.57 -84.25
CA GLY A 21 -138.35 -39.26 -83.90
C GLY A 21 -137.37 -39.33 -82.70
N ILE A 22 -137.70 -40.13 -81.68
CA ILE A 22 -136.80 -40.38 -80.55
C ILE A 22 -135.55 -41.13 -81.01
N LYS A 23 -135.69 -42.14 -81.86
CA LYS A 23 -134.58 -42.93 -82.40
C LYS A 23 -133.60 -42.06 -83.20
N VAL A 24 -134.10 -41.20 -84.09
CA VAL A 24 -133.27 -40.26 -84.84
C VAL A 24 -132.55 -39.28 -83.91
N ALA A 25 -133.25 -38.71 -82.92
CA ALA A 25 -132.63 -37.81 -81.95
C ALA A 25 -131.56 -38.51 -81.09
N VAL A 26 -131.77 -39.78 -80.76
CA VAL A 26 -130.80 -40.62 -80.03
C VAL A 26 -129.59 -40.93 -80.91
N ASP A 27 -129.78 -41.27 -82.18
CA ASP A 27 -128.68 -41.53 -83.13
C ASP A 27 -127.84 -40.27 -83.40
N GLU A 28 -128.46 -39.10 -83.46
CA GLU A 28 -127.80 -37.81 -83.61
C GLU A 28 -126.98 -37.46 -82.37
N ARG A 29 -127.55 -37.65 -81.16
CA ARG A 29 -126.81 -37.55 -79.88
C ARG A 29 -125.61 -38.51 -79.83
N PHE A 30 -125.76 -39.76 -80.28
CA PHE A 30 -124.64 -40.71 -80.35
C PHE A 30 -123.58 -40.29 -81.37
N LYS A 31 -123.96 -39.62 -82.46
CA LYS A 31 -123.01 -39.06 -83.43
C LYS A 31 -122.25 -37.87 -82.84
N GLU A 32 -122.94 -36.97 -82.13
CA GLU A 32 -122.33 -35.86 -81.36
C GLU A 32 -121.36 -36.37 -80.30
N ILE A 33 -121.76 -37.35 -79.48
CA ILE A 33 -120.89 -37.96 -78.44
C ILE A 33 -119.64 -38.58 -79.09
N ARG A 34 -119.78 -39.23 -80.25
CA ARG A 34 -118.63 -39.77 -80.99
C ARG A 34 -117.72 -38.65 -81.50
N SER A 35 -118.28 -37.59 -82.06
CA SER A 35 -117.52 -36.42 -82.51
C SER A 35 -116.75 -35.77 -81.35
N LEU A 36 -117.44 -35.47 -80.25
CA LEU A 36 -116.85 -34.92 -79.03
C LEU A 36 -115.76 -35.82 -78.45
N LYS A 37 -115.97 -37.15 -78.46
CA LYS A 37 -114.94 -38.12 -78.04
C LYS A 37 -113.70 -38.09 -78.93
N THR A 38 -113.86 -37.93 -80.24
CA THR A 38 -112.72 -37.82 -81.15
C THR A 38 -111.97 -36.49 -81.01
N GLU A 39 -112.70 -35.41 -80.77
CA GLU A 39 -112.13 -34.08 -80.57
C GLU A 39 -111.41 -33.98 -79.22
N ALA A 40 -112.02 -34.51 -78.15
CA ALA A 40 -111.37 -34.67 -76.84
C ALA A 40 -110.11 -35.55 -76.94
N LYS A 41 -110.11 -36.62 -77.74
CA LYS A 41 -108.90 -37.41 -77.98
C LYS A 41 -107.81 -36.63 -78.73
N LYS A 42 -108.18 -35.77 -79.68
CA LYS A 42 -107.22 -34.93 -80.41
C LYS A 42 -106.62 -33.87 -79.50
N SER A 43 -107.39 -33.27 -78.60
CA SER A 43 -106.90 -32.27 -77.64
C SER A 43 -106.10 -32.87 -76.48
N LEU A 44 -106.44 -34.07 -75.98
CA LEU A 44 -105.69 -34.70 -74.88
C LEU A 44 -104.33 -35.25 -75.31
N LYS A 45 -104.18 -35.70 -76.55
CA LYS A 45 -102.94 -36.34 -77.04
C LYS A 45 -101.68 -35.46 -76.92
N PRO A 46 -101.66 -34.17 -77.29
CA PRO A 46 -100.49 -33.31 -77.07
C PRO A 46 -100.22 -33.09 -75.58
N ILE A 47 -101.26 -32.93 -74.76
CA ILE A 47 -101.13 -32.74 -73.30
C ILE A 47 -100.48 -33.96 -72.65
N LEU A 48 -100.87 -35.18 -73.05
CA LEU A 48 -100.24 -36.42 -72.59
C LEU A 48 -98.75 -36.48 -72.95
N LYS A 49 -98.38 -36.13 -74.19
CA LYS A 49 -96.97 -36.10 -74.61
C LYS A 49 -96.14 -35.07 -73.86
N GLU A 50 -96.73 -33.91 -73.57
CA GLU A 50 -96.08 -32.86 -72.81
C GLU A 50 -95.88 -33.28 -71.34
N ALA A 51 -96.88 -33.98 -70.75
CA ALA A 51 -96.74 -34.58 -69.43
C ALA A 51 -95.64 -35.65 -69.39
N ASP A 52 -95.58 -36.54 -70.38
CA ASP A 52 -94.52 -37.56 -70.50
C ASP A 52 -93.13 -36.90 -70.60
N PHE A 53 -92.99 -35.86 -71.43
CA PHE A 53 -91.73 -35.11 -71.58
C PHE A 53 -91.30 -34.40 -70.29
N VAL A 54 -92.24 -33.79 -69.57
CA VAL A 54 -91.98 -33.14 -68.28
C VAL A 54 -91.59 -34.18 -67.23
N GLN A 55 -92.20 -35.36 -67.25
CA GLN A 55 -91.84 -36.47 -66.37
C GLN A 55 -90.40 -36.93 -66.63
N GLU A 56 -90.02 -37.19 -67.88
CA GLU A 56 -88.64 -37.56 -68.24
C GLU A 56 -87.63 -36.48 -67.83
N SER A 57 -87.95 -35.20 -68.06
CA SER A 57 -87.08 -34.08 -67.67
C SER A 57 -86.92 -33.97 -66.15
N LEU A 58 -87.98 -34.23 -65.38
CA LEU A 58 -87.95 -34.26 -63.92
C LEU A 58 -87.12 -35.44 -63.39
N GLU A 59 -87.26 -36.62 -64.01
CA GLU A 59 -86.48 -37.81 -63.64
C GLU A 59 -84.98 -37.58 -63.88
N GLU A 60 -84.61 -36.94 -64.98
CA GLU A 60 -83.22 -36.59 -65.28
C GLU A 60 -82.66 -35.56 -64.28
N LEU A 61 -83.42 -34.51 -63.98
CA LEU A 61 -83.05 -33.53 -62.95
C LEU A 61 -82.92 -34.17 -61.55
N MET A 62 -83.82 -35.09 -61.20
CA MET A 62 -83.74 -35.84 -59.95
C MET A 62 -82.46 -36.67 -59.88
N LYS A 63 -82.07 -37.31 -60.99
CA LYS A 63 -80.83 -38.08 -61.07
C LYS A 63 -79.60 -37.20 -60.93
N GLU A 64 -79.57 -36.04 -61.58
CA GLU A 64 -78.49 -35.05 -61.42
C GLU A 64 -78.39 -34.56 -59.96
N PHE A 65 -79.53 -34.29 -59.33
CA PHE A 65 -79.58 -33.87 -57.93
C PHE A 65 -79.08 -34.99 -57.00
N GLU A 66 -79.46 -36.24 -57.25
CA GLU A 66 -79.01 -37.39 -56.48
C GLU A 66 -77.50 -37.61 -56.63
N GLU A 67 -76.94 -37.45 -57.82
CA GLU A 67 -75.49 -37.47 -58.04
C GLU A 67 -74.78 -36.34 -57.29
N MET A 68 -75.35 -35.13 -57.28
CA MET A 68 -74.79 -34.00 -56.54
C MET A 68 -74.80 -34.27 -55.03
N VAL A 69 -75.90 -34.80 -54.49
CA VAL A 69 -76.02 -35.19 -53.09
C VAL A 69 -74.98 -36.26 -52.74
N ASN A 70 -74.80 -37.26 -53.60
CA ASN A 70 -73.81 -38.32 -53.39
C ASN A 70 -72.37 -37.76 -53.40
N LYS A 71 -72.04 -36.85 -54.32
CA LYS A 71 -70.74 -36.16 -54.35
C LYS A 71 -70.52 -35.32 -53.09
N PHE A 72 -71.55 -34.59 -52.63
CA PHE A 72 -71.47 -33.78 -51.42
C PHE A 72 -71.29 -34.66 -50.16
N ASN A 73 -72.02 -35.76 -50.05
CA ASN A 73 -71.88 -36.72 -48.95
C ASN A 73 -70.49 -37.37 -48.95
N ALA A 74 -69.96 -37.75 -50.11
CA ALA A 74 -68.59 -38.27 -50.23
C ALA A 74 -67.54 -37.24 -49.80
N PHE A 75 -67.71 -35.97 -50.20
CA PHE A 75 -66.84 -34.87 -49.76
C PHE A 75 -66.87 -34.65 -48.24
N GLN A 76 -68.07 -34.66 -47.64
CA GLN A 76 -68.21 -34.54 -46.18
C GLN A 76 -67.52 -35.69 -45.45
N GLN A 77 -67.67 -36.92 -45.95
CA GLN A 77 -67.04 -38.10 -45.37
C GLN A 77 -65.50 -38.05 -45.47
N ASP A 78 -64.95 -37.64 -46.62
CA ASP A 78 -63.51 -37.45 -46.78
C ASP A 78 -62.95 -36.38 -45.82
N LYS A 79 -63.66 -35.25 -45.67
CA LYS A 79 -63.27 -34.19 -44.72
C LYS A 79 -63.31 -34.69 -43.27
N LYS A 80 -64.35 -35.45 -42.90
CA LYS A 80 -64.47 -36.05 -41.58
C LYS A 80 -63.31 -37.02 -41.29
N GLN A 81 -63.01 -37.92 -42.23
CA GLN A 81 -61.90 -38.87 -42.08
C GLN A 81 -60.55 -38.15 -41.96
N LYS A 82 -60.31 -37.12 -42.76
CA LYS A 82 -59.08 -36.31 -42.67
C LYS A 82 -58.94 -35.59 -41.33
N LEU A 83 -60.04 -35.08 -40.78
CA LEU A 83 -60.04 -34.47 -39.44
C LEU A 83 -59.77 -35.50 -38.36
N GLU A 84 -60.40 -36.66 -38.41
CA GLU A 84 -60.17 -37.74 -37.44
C GLU A 84 -58.72 -38.23 -37.46
N VAL A 85 -58.09 -38.32 -38.63
CA VAL A 85 -56.65 -38.68 -38.73
C VAL A 85 -55.79 -37.62 -38.06
N LYS A 86 -56.01 -36.34 -38.34
CA LYS A 86 -55.26 -35.25 -37.70
C LYS A 86 -55.47 -35.20 -36.19
N GLU A 87 -56.68 -35.46 -35.72
CA GLU A 87 -56.98 -35.52 -34.28
C GLU A 87 -56.23 -36.68 -33.60
N ARG A 88 -56.15 -37.85 -34.24
CA ARG A 88 -55.35 -38.98 -33.76
C ARG A 88 -53.85 -38.64 -33.73
N GLU A 89 -53.32 -38.03 -34.79
CA GLU A 89 -51.91 -37.60 -34.85
C GLU A 89 -51.57 -36.60 -33.74
N LEU A 90 -52.43 -35.59 -33.52
CA LEU A 90 -52.28 -34.63 -32.43
C LEU A 90 -52.36 -35.29 -31.04
N SER A 91 -53.22 -36.29 -30.88
CA SER A 91 -53.34 -37.07 -29.63
C SER A 91 -52.06 -37.85 -29.33
N VAL A 92 -51.47 -38.48 -30.35
CA VAL A 92 -50.19 -39.20 -30.21
C VAL A 92 -49.07 -38.25 -29.81
N MET A 93 -48.88 -37.14 -30.54
CA MET A 93 -47.84 -36.15 -30.21
C MET A 93 -48.03 -35.56 -28.81
N ARG A 94 -49.28 -35.29 -28.40
CA ARG A 94 -49.59 -34.81 -27.04
C ARG A 94 -49.14 -35.82 -25.98
N ASN A 95 -49.40 -37.11 -26.19
CA ASN A 95 -49.04 -38.15 -25.22
C ASN A 95 -47.53 -38.37 -25.16
N GLU A 96 -46.85 -38.35 -26.31
CA GLU A 96 -45.37 -38.41 -26.36
C GLU A 96 -44.74 -37.25 -25.60
N LEU A 97 -45.19 -36.02 -25.84
CA LEU A 97 -44.73 -34.84 -25.10
C LEU A 97 -45.02 -34.94 -23.60
N LEU A 98 -46.17 -35.49 -23.22
CA LEU A 98 -46.53 -35.69 -21.81
C LEU A 98 -45.56 -36.65 -21.12
N GLU A 99 -45.22 -37.78 -21.76
CA GLU A 99 -44.28 -38.75 -21.20
C GLU A 99 -42.85 -38.19 -21.15
N GLU A 100 -42.43 -37.40 -22.14
CA GLU A 100 -41.14 -36.70 -22.08
C GLU A 100 -41.06 -35.71 -20.91
N ILE A 101 -42.15 -34.97 -20.64
CA ILE A 101 -42.22 -34.02 -19.53
C ILE A 101 -42.15 -34.78 -18.20
N LYS A 102 -42.94 -35.85 -18.03
CA LYS A 102 -42.91 -36.68 -16.81
C LYS A 102 -41.52 -37.24 -16.53
N LEU A 103 -40.86 -37.79 -17.56
CA LEU A 103 -39.51 -38.34 -17.42
C LEU A 103 -38.49 -37.25 -17.03
N LYS A 104 -38.64 -36.03 -17.56
CA LYS A 104 -37.78 -34.90 -17.18
C LYS A 104 -38.04 -34.45 -15.75
N ASP A 105 -39.30 -34.40 -15.34
CA ASP A 105 -39.70 -34.04 -13.97
C ASP A 105 -39.17 -35.06 -12.95
N GLU A 106 -39.30 -36.36 -13.22
CA GLU A 106 -38.72 -37.43 -12.38
C GLU A 106 -37.19 -37.29 -12.24
N LYS A 107 -36.47 -37.08 -13.35
CA LYS A 107 -35.02 -36.84 -13.34
C LYS A 107 -34.63 -35.58 -12.58
N LEU A 108 -35.45 -34.53 -12.62
CA LEU A 108 -35.22 -33.30 -11.87
C LEU A 108 -35.40 -33.54 -10.37
N VAL A 109 -36.43 -34.29 -9.97
CA VAL A 109 -36.65 -34.66 -8.56
C VAL A 109 -35.47 -35.46 -8.01
N GLU A 110 -35.00 -36.50 -8.72
CA GLU A 110 -33.84 -37.29 -8.29
C GLU A 110 -32.59 -36.41 -8.10
N ARG A 111 -32.34 -35.46 -9.02
CA ARG A 111 -31.21 -34.52 -8.89
C ARG A 111 -31.37 -33.57 -7.73
N LEU A 112 -32.59 -33.12 -7.43
CA LEU A 112 -32.84 -32.25 -6.28
C LEU A 112 -32.57 -32.98 -4.96
N GLU A 113 -33.02 -34.23 -4.83
CA GLU A 113 -32.74 -35.06 -3.65
C GLU A 113 -31.23 -35.33 -3.47
N GLU A 114 -30.51 -35.55 -4.57
CA GLU A 114 -29.05 -35.71 -4.54
C GLU A 114 -28.35 -34.42 -4.08
N ILE A 115 -28.76 -33.26 -4.60
CA ILE A 115 -28.21 -31.96 -4.21
C ILE A 115 -28.49 -31.68 -2.73
N GLU A 116 -29.71 -31.91 -2.27
CA GLU A 116 -30.09 -31.73 -0.86
C GLU A 116 -29.26 -32.62 0.07
N SER A 117 -29.07 -33.89 -0.31
CA SER A 117 -28.23 -34.83 0.44
C SER A 117 -26.77 -34.36 0.53
N ARG A 118 -26.22 -33.84 -0.57
CA ARG A 118 -24.86 -33.27 -0.60
C ARG A 118 -24.75 -31.99 0.23
N GLU A 119 -25.76 -31.13 0.20
CA GLU A 119 -25.81 -29.91 0.99
C GLU A 119 -25.81 -30.22 2.49
N ILE A 120 -26.64 -31.16 2.94
CA ILE A 120 -26.70 -31.60 4.34
C ILE A 120 -25.33 -32.17 4.78
N ALA A 121 -24.69 -32.99 3.93
CA ALA A 121 -23.38 -33.54 4.23
C ALA A 121 -22.29 -32.45 4.34
N ALA A 122 -22.30 -31.47 3.44
CA ALA A 122 -21.37 -30.35 3.45
C ALA A 122 -21.58 -29.46 4.70
N GLN A 123 -22.83 -29.15 5.06
CA GLN A 123 -23.17 -28.40 6.27
C GLN A 123 -22.67 -29.11 7.53
N LYS A 124 -22.84 -30.44 7.60
CA LYS A 124 -22.33 -31.22 8.74
C LYS A 124 -20.80 -31.19 8.81
N SER A 125 -20.11 -31.41 7.69
CA SER A 125 -18.64 -31.32 7.64
C SER A 125 -18.13 -29.94 8.06
N LEU A 126 -18.82 -28.87 7.64
CA LEU A 126 -18.45 -27.50 8.00
C LEU A 126 -18.71 -27.23 9.50
N SER A 127 -19.82 -27.74 10.05
CA SER A 127 -20.11 -27.67 11.49
C SER A 127 -19.04 -28.38 12.33
N ASP A 128 -18.58 -29.55 11.89
CA ASP A 128 -17.55 -30.30 12.60
C ASP A 128 -16.18 -29.60 12.51
N GLY A 129 -15.83 -29.06 11.34
CA GLY A 129 -14.62 -28.24 11.17
C GLY A 129 -14.63 -26.95 12.01
N LEU A 130 -15.78 -26.31 12.18
CA LEU A 130 -15.91 -25.15 13.07
C LEU A 130 -15.66 -25.52 14.54
N LYS A 131 -16.16 -26.67 15.02
CA LYS A 131 -15.90 -27.13 16.39
C LYS A 131 -14.42 -27.42 16.61
N GLU A 132 -13.75 -28.01 15.62
CA GLU A 132 -12.30 -28.25 15.70
C GLU A 132 -11.51 -26.95 15.74
N ALA A 133 -11.87 -25.97 14.90
CA ALA A 133 -11.27 -24.64 14.91
C ALA A 133 -11.49 -23.92 16.25
N ASP A 134 -12.67 -24.05 16.87
CA ASP A 134 -12.96 -23.49 18.18
C ASP A 134 -12.08 -24.11 19.28
N LEU A 135 -11.88 -25.43 19.26
CA LEU A 135 -10.98 -26.12 20.19
C LEU A 135 -9.51 -25.67 20.03
N ILE A 136 -9.04 -25.51 18.79
CA ILE A 136 -7.70 -25.01 18.50
C ILE A 136 -7.54 -23.57 19.03
N ARG A 137 -8.54 -22.71 18.80
CA ARG A 137 -8.54 -21.33 19.30
C ARG A 137 -8.45 -21.29 20.83
N GLU A 138 -9.26 -22.08 21.53
CA GLU A 138 -9.20 -22.17 23.00
C GLU A 138 -7.84 -22.64 23.50
N SER A 139 -7.22 -23.61 22.84
CA SER A 139 -5.87 -24.08 23.20
C SER A 139 -4.81 -23.00 22.96
N LEU A 140 -4.91 -22.22 21.87
CA LEU A 140 -3.99 -21.13 21.58
C LEU A 140 -4.14 -19.99 22.59
N GLU A 141 -5.38 -19.60 22.93
CA GLU A 141 -5.68 -18.58 23.94
C GLU A 141 -5.05 -18.94 25.29
N LYS A 142 -5.17 -20.20 25.70
CA LYS A 142 -4.52 -20.70 26.90
C LYS A 142 -3.00 -20.59 26.83
N GLY A 143 -2.39 -20.96 25.70
CA GLY A 143 -0.95 -20.84 25.48
C GLY A 143 -0.46 -19.40 25.50
N PHE A 144 -1.21 -18.45 24.94
CA PHE A 144 -0.90 -17.02 25.00
C PHE A 144 -0.97 -16.49 26.42
N ASN A 145 -2.00 -16.85 27.19
CA ASN A 145 -2.10 -16.45 28.60
C ASN A 145 -0.93 -17.00 29.44
N GLU A 146 -0.51 -18.25 29.20
CA GLU A 146 0.66 -18.83 29.86
C GLU A 146 1.96 -18.08 29.48
N PHE A 147 2.10 -17.70 28.21
CA PHE A 147 3.25 -16.91 27.74
C PHE A 147 3.27 -15.50 28.35
N GLU A 148 2.13 -14.83 28.43
CA GLU A 148 2.00 -13.50 29.03
C GLU A 148 2.42 -13.53 30.51
N ILE A 149 1.97 -14.54 31.27
CA ILE A 149 2.41 -14.73 32.66
C ILE A 149 3.94 -14.92 32.71
N MET A 150 4.51 -15.77 31.84
CA MET A 150 5.95 -16.00 31.79
C MET A 150 6.74 -14.73 31.46
N GLU A 151 6.24 -13.90 30.53
CA GLU A 151 6.85 -12.62 30.18
C GLU A 151 6.83 -11.65 31.36
N THR A 152 5.71 -11.57 32.09
CA THR A 152 5.63 -10.74 33.29
C THR A 152 6.60 -11.18 34.38
N ASP A 153 6.72 -12.49 34.63
CA ASP A 153 7.66 -13.05 35.60
C ASP A 153 9.13 -12.79 35.20
N PHE A 154 9.45 -12.94 33.92
CA PHE A 154 10.79 -12.66 33.40
C PHE A 154 11.16 -11.18 33.52
N ASN A 155 10.23 -10.28 33.20
CA ASN A 155 10.43 -8.84 33.37
C ASN A 155 10.61 -8.47 34.85
N ALA A 156 9.81 -9.04 35.75
CA ALA A 156 9.97 -8.84 37.20
C ALA A 156 11.35 -9.31 37.70
N PHE A 157 11.82 -10.47 37.25
CA PHE A 157 13.16 -10.96 37.56
C PHE A 157 14.26 -10.01 37.07
N ARG A 158 14.13 -9.52 35.84
CA ARG A 158 15.09 -8.57 35.26
C ARG A 158 15.15 -7.27 36.07
N ASP A 159 13.99 -6.75 36.47
CA ASP A 159 13.90 -5.51 37.22
C ASP A 159 14.47 -5.65 38.64
N ASP A 160 14.21 -6.77 39.34
CA ASP A 160 14.85 -7.08 40.63
C ASP A 160 16.38 -7.14 40.48
N LYS A 161 16.87 -7.80 39.42
CA LYS A 161 18.30 -7.88 39.14
C LYS A 161 18.92 -6.51 38.90
N LEU A 162 18.22 -5.65 38.16
CA LEU A 162 18.64 -4.28 37.88
C LEU A 162 18.73 -3.46 39.18
N GLN A 163 17.70 -3.50 40.02
CA GLN A 163 17.66 -2.80 41.31
C GLN A 163 18.77 -3.26 42.26
N SER A 164 19.06 -4.57 42.27
CA SER A 164 20.17 -5.14 43.05
C SER A 164 21.53 -4.59 42.59
N LEU A 165 21.74 -4.50 41.26
CA LEU A 165 22.97 -3.95 40.69
C LEU A 165 23.09 -2.45 40.96
N GLU A 166 22.00 -1.70 40.81
CA GLU A 166 21.97 -0.26 41.09
C GLU A 166 22.31 0.03 42.56
N SER A 167 21.74 -0.75 43.49
CA SER A 167 22.07 -0.65 44.92
C SER A 167 23.56 -0.90 45.20
N LYS A 168 24.15 -1.91 44.54
CA LYS A 168 25.59 -2.20 44.66
C LYS A 168 26.46 -1.09 44.06
N GLU A 169 26.05 -0.54 42.92
CA GLU A 169 26.75 0.58 42.29
C GLU A 169 26.73 1.81 43.20
N GLN A 170 25.58 2.13 43.79
CA GLN A 170 25.45 3.22 44.77
C GLN A 170 26.37 3.01 45.98
N GLN A 171 26.42 1.79 46.53
CA GLN A 171 27.34 1.45 47.62
C GLN A 171 28.81 1.68 47.22
N LEU A 172 29.21 1.24 46.02
CA LEU A 172 30.56 1.46 45.51
C LEU A 172 30.87 2.94 45.29
N ARG A 173 29.89 3.74 44.82
CA ARG A 173 30.03 5.19 44.68
C ARG A 173 30.28 5.86 46.02
N VAL A 174 29.52 5.52 47.06
CA VAL A 174 29.71 6.04 48.42
C VAL A 174 31.09 5.66 48.95
N MET A 175 31.48 4.39 48.86
CA MET A 175 32.79 3.91 49.30
C MET A 175 33.94 4.62 48.57
N ARG A 176 33.79 4.90 47.27
CA ARG A 176 34.77 5.65 46.50
C ARG A 176 34.94 7.08 47.02
N ILE A 177 33.85 7.75 47.38
CA ILE A 177 33.89 9.12 47.94
C ILE A 177 34.61 9.10 49.29
N GLU A 178 34.24 8.20 50.19
CA GLU A 178 34.88 8.08 51.51
C GLU A 178 36.40 7.80 51.40
N LEU A 179 36.80 6.92 50.47
CA LEU A 179 38.22 6.65 50.21
C LEU A 179 38.95 7.88 49.66
N LEU A 180 38.31 8.65 48.78
CA LEU A 180 38.89 9.89 48.26
C LEU A 180 39.08 10.93 49.38
N ASP A 181 38.09 11.10 50.25
CA ASP A 181 38.18 12.03 51.39
C ASP A 181 39.29 11.62 52.36
N GLU A 182 39.43 10.32 52.67
CA GLU A 182 40.51 9.80 53.52
C GLU A 182 41.89 10.00 52.88
N VAL A 183 42.02 9.80 51.56
CA VAL A 183 43.27 10.07 50.83
C VAL A 183 43.60 11.56 50.87
N GLN A 184 42.64 12.44 50.60
CA GLN A 184 42.84 13.89 50.66
C GLN A 184 43.24 14.35 52.07
N PHE A 185 42.58 13.84 53.11
CA PHE A 185 42.93 14.13 54.49
C PHE A 185 44.37 13.69 54.84
N ARG A 186 44.78 12.50 54.38
CA ARG A 186 46.16 12.01 54.56
C ARG A 186 47.18 12.88 53.83
N GLU A 187 46.89 13.28 52.60
CA GLU A 187 47.73 14.19 51.84
C GLU A 187 47.87 15.54 52.55
N GLU A 188 46.77 16.14 52.99
CA GLU A 188 46.78 17.40 53.74
C GLU A 188 47.64 17.30 55.00
N LYS A 189 47.46 16.23 55.79
CA LYS A 189 48.28 15.96 56.98
C LYS A 189 49.77 15.79 56.66
N LEU A 190 50.11 15.20 55.51
CA LEU A 190 51.50 15.10 55.06
C LEU A 190 52.05 16.48 54.66
N THR A 191 51.27 17.30 53.93
CA THR A 191 51.68 18.66 53.56
C THR A 191 51.89 19.56 54.79
N GLU A 192 51.06 19.38 55.83
CA GLU A 192 51.21 20.16 57.05
C GLU A 192 52.47 19.72 57.82
N ARG A 193 52.75 18.41 57.91
CA ARG A 193 54.01 17.92 58.51
C ARG A 193 55.24 18.41 57.76
N THR A 194 55.22 18.47 56.44
CA THR A 194 56.35 19.01 55.66
C THR A 194 56.50 20.52 55.90
N ARG A 195 55.39 21.27 55.99
CA ARG A 195 55.39 22.69 56.38
C ARG A 195 56.00 22.91 57.76
N TRP A 196 55.58 22.17 58.79
CA TRP A 196 56.15 22.23 60.14
C TRP A 196 57.64 21.88 60.16
N ARG A 197 58.05 20.84 59.43
CA ARG A 197 59.46 20.45 59.32
C ARG A 197 60.30 21.56 58.70
N ASN A 198 59.79 22.21 57.66
CA ASN A 198 60.46 23.32 56.98
C ASN A 198 60.49 24.56 57.87
N GLY A 199 59.39 24.93 58.54
CA GLY A 199 59.35 26.02 59.52
C GLY A 199 60.35 25.81 60.67
N SER A 200 60.44 24.58 61.20
CA SER A 200 61.41 24.22 62.24
C SER A 200 62.87 24.32 61.76
N LYS A 201 63.16 23.93 60.51
CA LYS A 201 64.48 24.14 59.87
C LYS A 201 64.79 25.64 59.75
N SER A 202 63.84 26.45 59.30
CA SER A 202 63.98 27.91 59.19
C SER A 202 64.22 28.57 60.55
N LEU A 203 63.49 28.17 61.59
CA LEU A 203 63.68 28.68 62.94
C LEU A 203 65.06 28.34 63.51
N ARG A 204 65.55 27.12 63.28
CA ARG A 204 66.94 26.74 63.64
C ARG A 204 67.96 27.60 62.91
N LYS A 205 67.76 27.86 61.62
CA LYS A 205 68.63 28.75 60.82
C LYS A 205 68.60 30.17 61.37
N TRP A 206 67.42 30.70 61.66
CA TRP A 206 67.24 32.03 62.24
C TRP A 206 67.89 32.16 63.63
N LYS A 207 67.71 31.18 64.53
CA LYS A 207 68.40 31.16 65.84
C LYS A 207 69.92 31.16 65.70
N LYS A 208 70.48 30.36 64.79
CA LYS A 208 71.93 30.37 64.51
C LYS A 208 72.40 31.75 64.05
N ASN A 209 71.66 32.37 63.13
CA ASN A 209 71.96 33.72 62.65
C ASN A 209 71.84 34.77 63.76
N LEU A 210 70.83 34.67 64.63
CA LEU A 210 70.64 35.58 65.75
C LEU A 210 71.79 35.49 66.76
N ILE A 211 72.24 34.27 67.07
CA ILE A 211 73.41 34.04 67.92
C ILE A 211 74.65 34.64 67.28
N TYR A 212 74.88 34.37 65.99
CA TYR A 212 76.01 34.94 65.26
C TYR A 212 75.99 36.47 65.29
N SER A 213 74.83 37.07 64.99
CA SER A 213 74.59 38.51 65.02
C SER A 213 74.90 39.09 66.40
N ASN A 214 74.33 38.52 67.48
CA ASN A 214 74.56 38.98 68.84
C ASN A 214 76.02 38.85 69.28
N MET A 215 76.72 37.79 68.86
CA MET A 215 78.16 37.66 69.08
C MET A 215 78.95 38.76 68.36
N THR A 216 78.58 39.12 67.12
CA THR A 216 79.19 40.26 66.42
C THR A 216 78.88 41.59 67.10
N THR A 217 77.65 41.84 67.56
CA THR A 217 77.31 43.07 68.31
C THR A 217 78.11 43.15 69.59
N ARG A 218 78.23 42.06 70.34
CA ARG A 218 79.03 41.98 71.58
C ARG A 218 80.51 42.25 71.33
N LYS A 219 81.05 41.75 70.21
CA LYS A 219 82.44 42.06 69.78
C LYS A 219 82.61 43.55 69.50
N LEU A 220 81.66 44.16 68.78
CA LEU A 220 81.68 45.60 68.50
C LEU A 220 81.55 46.44 69.77
N GLU A 221 80.67 46.07 70.71
CA GLU A 221 80.54 46.73 72.03
C GLU A 221 81.84 46.67 72.83
N LEU A 222 82.53 45.53 72.85
CA LEU A 222 83.82 45.39 73.52
C LEU A 222 84.91 46.25 72.85
N GLU A 223 84.91 46.33 71.52
CA GLU A 223 85.83 47.19 70.77
C GLU A 223 85.56 48.67 71.06
N GLU A 224 84.29 49.08 71.13
CA GLU A 224 83.86 50.44 71.49
C GLU A 224 84.28 50.79 72.93
N GLN A 225 84.08 49.87 73.88
CA GLN A 225 84.57 50.04 75.26
C GLN A 225 86.09 50.19 75.27
N ARG A 226 86.82 49.39 74.51
CA ARG A 226 88.29 49.47 74.42
C ARG A 226 88.76 50.79 73.81
N LEU A 227 88.10 51.28 72.77
CA LEU A 227 88.34 52.60 72.20
C LEU A 227 88.04 53.71 73.19
N SER A 228 86.97 53.60 73.99
CA SER A 228 86.63 54.59 75.02
C SER A 228 87.69 54.66 76.13
N VAL A 229 88.21 53.51 76.59
CA VAL A 229 89.32 53.44 77.55
C VAL A 229 90.58 54.05 76.94
N THR A 230 90.88 53.74 75.67
CA THR A 230 92.03 54.31 74.96
C THR A 230 91.91 55.82 74.85
N ARG A 231 90.70 56.34 74.56
CA ARG A 231 90.40 57.77 74.52
C ARG A 231 90.62 58.44 75.88
N ILE A 232 90.21 57.79 76.98
CA ILE A 232 90.46 58.29 78.35
C ILE A 232 91.97 58.34 78.65
N VAL A 233 92.74 57.31 78.27
CA VAL A 233 94.20 57.30 78.45
C VAL A 233 94.85 58.43 77.66
N LEU A 234 94.46 58.61 76.39
CA LEU A 234 95.00 59.69 75.55
C LEU A 234 94.70 61.08 76.14
N LEU A 235 93.49 61.28 76.68
CA LEU A 235 93.12 62.51 77.36
C LEU A 235 93.95 62.74 78.64
N LYS A 236 94.26 61.68 79.41
CA LYS A 236 95.17 61.77 80.56
C LYS A 236 96.60 62.10 80.12
N GLU A 237 97.10 61.53 79.03
CA GLU A 237 98.41 61.87 78.46
C GLU A 237 98.44 63.33 77.98
N GLN A 238 97.38 63.78 77.28
CA GLN A 238 97.23 65.19 76.90
C GLN A 238 97.16 66.11 78.12
N GLN A 239 96.50 65.69 79.20
CA GLN A 239 96.46 66.43 80.46
C GLN A 239 97.84 66.51 81.13
N LYS A 240 98.64 65.44 81.10
CA LYS A 240 100.04 65.46 81.55
C LYS A 240 100.90 66.39 80.69
N LEU A 241 100.70 66.38 79.37
CA LEU A 241 101.42 67.24 78.43
C LEU A 241 101.04 68.72 78.61
N ALA A 242 99.75 69.00 78.84
CA ALA A 242 99.25 70.31 79.24
C ALA A 242 99.83 70.75 80.58
N GLN A 243 99.91 69.87 81.58
CA GLN A 243 100.59 70.16 82.85
C GLN A 243 102.09 70.44 82.66
N HIS A 244 102.76 69.72 81.75
CA HIS A 244 104.17 69.95 81.43
C HIS A 244 104.38 71.28 80.69
N LEU A 245 103.47 71.63 79.77
CA LEU A 245 103.43 72.95 79.11
C LEU A 245 103.12 74.08 80.10
N LEU A 246 102.23 73.86 81.08
CA LEU A 246 101.95 74.80 82.16
C LEU A 246 103.21 75.00 83.03
N LYS A 247 103.93 73.93 83.35
CA LYS A 247 105.22 73.98 84.08
C LYS A 247 106.33 74.67 83.28
N CYS A 248 106.33 74.54 81.96
CA CYS A 248 107.22 75.26 81.05
C CYS A 248 106.85 76.75 80.95
N LEU A 249 105.56 77.09 80.97
CA LEU A 249 105.06 78.47 81.04
C LEU A 249 105.34 79.11 82.41
N GLU A 250 105.19 78.39 83.52
CA GLU A 250 105.57 78.85 84.87
C GLU A 250 107.07 79.14 84.98
N LYS A 251 107.92 78.36 84.30
CA LYS A 251 109.36 78.67 84.16
C LYS A 251 109.65 79.88 83.28
N MET A 252 108.81 80.19 82.29
CA MET A 252 108.93 81.40 81.47
C MET A 252 108.33 82.66 82.15
N VAL A 253 107.41 82.49 83.11
CA VAL A 253 106.79 83.58 83.89
C VAL A 253 107.61 83.97 85.14
N GLY A 254 108.60 83.16 85.54
CA GLY A 254 109.56 83.47 86.61
C GLY A 254 110.64 84.52 86.28
N LYS A 255 110.68 85.08 85.06
CA LYS A 255 111.62 86.15 84.65
C LYS A 255 111.01 87.18 83.67
N LYS A 256 110.03 87.96 84.10
CA LYS A 256 109.99 89.43 83.92
C LYS A 256 108.70 90.04 84.49
N LYS A 257 108.86 90.69 85.64
CA LYS A 257 107.95 91.72 86.15
C LYS A 257 108.18 92.99 85.34
N LYS A 258 107.27 93.29 84.41
CA LYS A 258 106.80 94.62 83.92
C LYS A 258 106.30 94.48 82.48
N MET A 259 104.97 94.36 82.29
CA MET A 259 104.12 95.34 81.60
C MET A 259 102.75 94.72 81.26
N ARG A 260 101.68 95.27 81.89
CA ARG A 260 100.30 95.51 81.43
C ARG A 260 99.65 94.43 80.53
N GLU A 261 98.73 93.63 81.08
CA GLU A 261 97.24 93.79 81.01
C GLU A 261 96.71 93.44 79.60
N LEU A 262 96.14 92.23 79.44
CA LEU A 262 94.68 91.96 79.32
C LEU A 262 94.14 92.55 77.99
N GLU A 263 93.55 91.83 77.04
CA GLU A 263 92.57 90.75 77.15
C GLU A 263 92.12 90.41 75.71
N VAL A 264 92.26 89.17 75.22
CA VAL A 264 91.52 88.72 74.02
C VAL A 264 91.12 87.26 74.19
N ALA A 265 89.85 87.01 73.85
CA ALA A 265 89.20 85.74 73.57
C ALA A 265 88.61 84.97 74.77
N GLY A 266 87.57 85.57 75.33
CA GLY A 266 86.36 84.81 75.61
C GLY A 266 85.67 84.42 74.31
N ASP A 267 85.49 83.12 74.11
CA ASP A 267 84.23 82.50 73.71
C ASP A 267 83.25 83.36 72.90
N LYS A 268 83.08 83.01 71.62
CA LYS A 268 81.84 82.38 71.14
C LYS A 268 81.76 82.39 69.62
N LEU A 269 81.65 81.17 69.09
CA LEU A 269 80.54 80.79 68.23
C LEU A 269 80.15 81.83 67.17
N ARG A 270 80.82 81.74 66.02
CA ARG A 270 80.11 81.85 64.76
C ARG A 270 80.10 80.48 64.12
N LEU A 271 79.05 79.72 64.45
CA LEU A 271 78.37 78.76 63.59
C LEU A 271 79.11 78.58 62.26
N ILE A 272 79.89 77.52 62.08
CA ILE A 272 79.39 76.19 61.68
C ILE A 272 77.93 76.30 61.26
N LYS A 273 77.70 76.60 59.99
CA LYS A 273 76.90 75.77 59.08
C LYS A 273 76.67 76.53 57.78
N GLU A 274 77.65 76.47 56.89
CA GLU A 274 77.39 76.34 55.45
C GLU A 274 78.68 75.96 54.73
N GLU A 275 78.52 75.01 53.81
CA GLU A 275 79.38 74.76 52.66
C GLU A 275 80.83 74.33 52.90
N LEU A 276 80.99 73.02 53.07
CA LEU A 276 81.99 72.30 52.28
C LEU A 276 81.28 71.18 51.51
N SER A 277 80.97 71.53 50.27
CA SER A 277 80.83 70.58 49.18
C SER A 277 82.11 69.76 49.03
N LEU A 278 81.90 68.45 48.86
CA LEU A 278 82.54 67.54 47.89
C LEU A 278 83.88 67.97 47.28
N ASP A 279 84.90 67.11 47.50
CA ASP A 279 85.91 66.69 46.52
C ASP A 279 86.93 65.76 47.24
N VAL A 280 87.52 64.68 46.72
CA VAL A 280 87.64 64.11 45.36
C VAL A 280 87.88 62.59 45.50
N ASN A 281 87.18 61.87 44.63
CA ASN A 281 87.43 60.60 43.92
C ASN A 281 88.79 59.87 44.02
N PHE A 282 88.76 58.55 43.80
CA PHE A 282 89.34 57.85 42.62
C PHE A 282 88.97 56.34 42.73
N ARG A 283 88.10 55.80 41.85
CA ARG A 283 88.36 55.09 40.57
C ARG A 283 88.71 53.60 40.75
N GLU A 284 87.87 52.71 40.22
CA GLU A 284 88.10 51.83 39.02
C GLU A 284 89.10 50.69 39.33
N GLU A 285 88.88 49.41 39.02
CA GLU A 285 88.53 48.82 37.72
C GLU A 285 88.31 47.29 37.85
N LYS A 286 87.79 46.68 36.78
CA LYS A 286 87.38 45.27 36.59
C LYS A 286 88.53 44.25 36.67
N PHE A 287 88.20 42.98 36.95
CA PHE A 287 88.86 41.81 36.33
C PHE A 287 87.86 40.66 36.05
N ASP A 288 87.84 40.26 34.78
CA ASP A 288 87.11 39.14 34.15
C ASP A 288 87.86 37.80 34.23
N LYS A 289 87.15 36.74 33.80
CA LYS A 289 87.56 35.36 33.38
C LYS A 289 87.59 34.33 34.52
N GLN A 290 87.15 33.08 34.39
CA GLN A 290 86.90 32.13 33.28
C GLN A 290 86.11 30.94 33.93
N GLU A 291 85.15 30.23 33.33
CA GLU A 291 85.30 29.17 32.30
C GLU A 291 83.93 28.61 31.82
N ILE A 292 83.84 28.41 30.49
CA ILE A 292 83.31 27.27 29.69
C ILE A 292 81.84 26.82 29.93
N GLY A 293 80.94 26.68 28.94
CA GLY A 293 80.98 26.76 27.47
C GLY A 293 79.84 25.89 26.89
N ALA A 294 79.54 26.11 25.60
CA ALA A 294 78.65 25.36 24.67
C ALA A 294 77.28 26.02 24.43
N LYS A 295 77.00 26.65 23.28
CA LYS A 295 76.97 26.28 21.84
C LYS A 295 75.54 26.01 21.32
N GLU A 296 75.23 26.85 20.35
CA GLU A 296 74.20 26.89 19.31
C GLU A 296 73.67 25.59 18.68
N ILE A 297 72.37 25.66 18.38
CA ILE A 297 71.69 25.50 17.07
C ILE A 297 71.83 24.17 16.28
N GLU A 298 70.64 23.61 16.04
CA GLU A 298 70.09 23.02 14.80
C GLU A 298 69.79 21.52 14.66
N CYS A 299 68.66 21.35 13.95
CA CYS A 299 68.20 20.24 13.12
C CYS A 299 67.43 19.09 13.77
N ILE A 300 66.11 19.23 13.67
CA ILE A 300 65.14 18.31 13.03
C ILE A 300 65.76 17.01 12.46
N SER A 301 65.20 15.87 12.85
CA SER A 301 65.16 14.63 12.07
C SER A 301 63.73 14.07 12.20
N ILE A 302 62.84 14.38 11.26
CA ILE A 302 62.54 13.70 9.98
C ILE A 302 61.91 12.31 10.18
N LYS A 303 60.65 12.21 9.71
CA LYS A 303 59.97 11.11 8.98
C LYS A 303 58.56 10.89 9.54
N ASP A 304 57.45 11.02 8.80
CA ASP A 304 57.23 11.03 7.35
C ASP A 304 55.96 11.82 6.96
N CYS A 305 56.00 12.41 5.76
CA CYS A 305 54.81 12.59 4.92
C CYS A 305 54.82 11.46 3.89
N VAL A 306 53.71 10.75 3.74
CA VAL A 306 53.32 10.13 2.47
C VAL A 306 51.85 10.45 2.27
N GLN A 307 51.57 11.24 1.23
CA GLN A 307 50.33 11.11 0.49
C GLN A 307 50.43 9.80 -0.29
N GLU A 308 49.49 8.88 -0.09
CA GLU A 308 49.02 8.04 -1.18
C GLU A 308 47.50 7.96 -1.07
N GLU A 309 46.88 8.24 -2.22
CA GLU A 309 45.53 7.86 -2.55
C GLU A 309 45.34 6.37 -2.25
N GLY A 310 44.49 6.07 -1.28
CA GLY A 310 43.96 4.75 -1.06
C GLY A 310 42.46 4.88 -1.00
N VAL A 311 41.78 4.34 -2.01
CA VAL A 311 40.33 4.17 -2.10
C VAL A 311 39.77 3.69 -0.76
N THR A 312 39.29 4.61 0.08
CA THR A 312 38.48 4.27 1.23
C THR A 312 37.05 4.25 0.75
N VAL A 313 36.55 3.04 0.57
CA VAL A 313 35.12 2.71 0.61
C VAL A 313 34.49 3.56 1.71
N GLU A 314 33.56 4.43 1.35
CA GLU A 314 32.84 5.26 2.31
C GLU A 314 32.32 4.37 3.44
N PRO A 315 32.52 4.74 4.72
CA PRO A 315 31.83 4.06 5.80
C PRO A 315 30.35 4.42 5.63
N VAL A 316 29.57 3.43 5.21
CA VAL A 316 28.10 3.48 5.21
C VAL A 316 27.66 3.98 6.58
N ASP A 317 26.88 5.06 6.60
CA ASP A 317 26.36 5.67 7.82
C ASP A 317 25.66 4.59 8.67
N PRO A 318 26.07 4.35 9.94
CA PRO A 318 25.42 3.38 10.82
C PRO A 318 23.92 3.65 11.03
N ARG A 319 23.44 4.86 10.74
CA ARG A 319 22.01 5.19 10.73
C ARG A 319 21.25 4.52 9.59
N CYS A 320 21.89 4.26 8.44
CA CYS A 320 21.26 3.61 7.29
C CYS A 320 20.94 2.13 7.57
N GLU A 321 21.86 1.37 8.17
CA GLU A 321 21.63 -0.05 8.50
C GLU A 321 20.50 -0.25 9.54
N VAL A 322 20.40 0.68 10.50
CA VAL A 322 19.32 0.67 11.50
C VAL A 322 17.98 0.98 10.84
N HIS A 323 17.95 1.87 9.83
CA HIS A 323 16.73 2.15 9.07
C HIS A 323 16.33 0.98 8.19
N ASP A 324 17.27 0.34 7.49
CA ASP A 324 17.01 -0.80 6.60
C ASP A 324 16.36 -1.99 7.34
N ARG A 325 16.79 -2.25 8.58
CA ARG A 325 16.20 -3.30 9.43
C ARG A 325 14.81 -2.92 9.97
N ILE A 326 14.64 -1.68 10.43
CA ILE A 326 13.35 -1.14 10.90
C ILE A 326 12.32 -1.12 9.77
N ILE A 327 12.76 -0.86 8.54
CA ILE A 327 11.95 -0.94 7.33
C ILE A 327 11.45 -2.36 7.16
N VAL A 328 12.33 -3.35 7.04
CA VAL A 328 11.89 -4.75 6.90
C VAL A 328 10.92 -5.17 8.01
N GLU A 329 11.14 -4.75 9.26
CA GLU A 329 10.30 -5.09 10.41
C GLU A 329 8.93 -4.35 10.42
N LEU A 330 8.88 -3.06 10.09
CA LEU A 330 7.63 -2.29 9.90
C LEU A 330 6.74 -2.87 8.80
N PHE A 331 7.35 -3.45 7.76
CA PHE A 331 6.61 -4.04 6.64
C PHE A 331 5.97 -5.37 7.00
N MET A 332 6.60 -6.15 7.89
CA MET A 332 6.09 -7.45 8.33
C MET A 332 4.98 -7.34 9.40
N HIS A 333 4.92 -6.25 10.19
CA HIS A 333 4.08 -6.19 11.39
C HIS A 333 2.83 -5.28 11.35
N ASN A 334 2.62 -4.44 10.33
CA ASN A 334 1.45 -3.54 10.29
C ASN A 334 0.15 -4.24 9.82
N THR A 335 -1.04 -3.76 10.20
CA THR A 335 -2.35 -4.36 9.83
C THR A 335 -3.00 -3.69 8.61
N GLU A 336 -3.83 -4.42 7.87
CA GLU A 336 -4.41 -4.19 6.52
C GLU A 336 -5.13 -2.85 6.22
N LYS A 337 -5.22 -1.88 7.15
CA LYS A 337 -6.17 -0.77 7.02
C LYS A 337 -5.66 0.52 6.36
N ASP A 338 -4.37 0.67 6.06
CA ASP A 338 -3.81 1.96 5.62
C ASP A 338 -2.95 1.90 4.33
N LEU A 339 -3.30 1.11 3.31
CA LEU A 339 -2.47 0.98 2.10
C LEU A 339 -2.23 2.31 1.32
N GLU A 340 -3.20 3.23 1.28
CA GLU A 340 -3.04 4.54 0.60
C GLU A 340 -2.05 5.44 1.36
N PHE A 341 -2.11 5.50 2.70
CA PHE A 341 -1.18 6.25 3.55
C PHE A 341 0.21 5.60 3.61
N PHE A 342 0.27 4.27 3.49
CA PHE A 342 1.50 3.49 3.49
C PHE A 342 2.38 3.82 2.29
N SER A 343 1.81 4.09 1.10
CA SER A 343 2.58 4.28 -0.13
C SER A 343 3.55 5.49 -0.09
N ASP A 344 3.11 6.63 0.44
CA ASP A 344 3.92 7.87 0.52
C ASP A 344 5.01 7.77 1.58
N GLU A 345 4.71 7.15 2.72
CA GLU A 345 5.68 7.00 3.79
C GLU A 345 6.75 5.97 3.43
N VAL A 346 6.35 4.87 2.78
CA VAL A 346 7.26 3.90 2.18
C VAL A 346 8.19 4.56 1.16
N PHE A 347 7.66 5.40 0.28
CA PHE A 347 8.48 6.09 -0.71
C PHE A 347 9.53 7.01 -0.06
N LYS A 348 9.14 7.82 0.95
CA LYS A 348 10.08 8.70 1.68
C LYS A 348 11.18 7.92 2.39
N VAL A 349 10.84 6.74 2.91
CA VAL A 349 11.74 5.88 3.64
C VAL A 349 12.72 5.17 2.69
N LEU A 350 12.24 4.66 1.56
CA LEU A 350 13.08 4.11 0.49
C LEU A 350 14.04 5.17 -0.09
N LEU A 351 13.59 6.42 -0.21
CA LEU A 351 14.44 7.54 -0.68
C LEU A 351 15.63 7.83 0.25
N ARG A 352 15.53 7.46 1.53
CA ARG A 352 16.61 7.60 2.52
C ARG A 352 17.51 6.37 2.63
N SER A 353 17.13 5.26 1.97
CA SER A 353 17.98 4.06 1.93
C SER A 353 19.12 4.27 0.94
N SER A 354 20.29 3.72 1.28
CA SER A 354 21.48 3.78 0.43
C SER A 354 21.38 2.84 -0.79
N ASP A 355 20.61 1.75 -0.67
CA ASP A 355 20.35 0.79 -1.74
C ASP A 355 18.89 0.27 -1.66
N PRO A 356 17.92 1.05 -2.17
CA PRO A 356 16.50 0.69 -2.08
C PRO A 356 16.17 -0.57 -2.88
N ALA A 357 16.94 -0.88 -3.94
CA ALA A 357 16.73 -2.09 -4.72
C ALA A 357 17.14 -3.34 -3.92
N LYS A 358 18.30 -3.31 -3.24
CA LYS A 358 18.73 -4.41 -2.38
C LYS A 358 17.76 -4.64 -1.22
N LEU A 359 17.33 -3.56 -0.55
CA LEU A 359 16.40 -3.65 0.57
C LEU A 359 15.08 -4.33 0.19
N ILE A 360 14.50 -3.92 -0.95
CA ILE A 360 13.25 -4.50 -1.43
C ILE A 360 13.46 -5.95 -1.85
N LEU A 361 14.61 -6.31 -2.41
CA LEU A 361 14.94 -7.69 -2.76
C LEU A 361 14.96 -8.58 -1.51
N GLU A 362 15.60 -8.12 -0.44
CA GLU A 362 15.63 -8.82 0.85
C GLU A 362 14.23 -8.96 1.45
N ALA A 363 13.41 -7.91 1.41
CA ALA A 363 12.02 -7.97 1.87
C ALA A 363 11.18 -8.97 1.06
N VAL A 364 11.27 -8.94 -0.28
CA VAL A 364 10.58 -9.88 -1.18
C VAL A 364 11.01 -11.33 -0.92
N VAL A 365 12.30 -11.57 -0.72
CA VAL A 365 12.80 -12.90 -0.37
C VAL A 365 12.25 -13.36 0.98
N LEU A 366 12.13 -12.48 1.98
CA LEU A 366 11.51 -12.82 3.27
C LEU A 366 10.01 -13.14 3.15
N PHE A 367 9.28 -12.47 2.26
CA PHE A 367 7.88 -12.84 1.95
C PHE A 367 7.78 -14.20 1.24
N CYS A 368 8.75 -14.51 0.37
CA CYS A 368 8.79 -15.75 -0.41
C CYS A 368 9.39 -16.95 0.33
N ALA A 369 10.20 -16.72 1.35
CA ALA A 369 10.84 -17.74 2.17
C ALA A 369 10.94 -17.25 3.62
N PRO A 370 9.83 -17.27 4.36
CA PRO A 370 9.84 -16.87 5.75
C PRO A 370 10.74 -17.82 6.58
N PRO A 371 11.46 -17.31 7.61
CA PRO A 371 12.47 -18.08 8.35
C PRO A 371 11.95 -19.30 9.13
N TYR A 372 10.64 -19.55 9.12
CA TYR A 372 9.98 -20.67 9.80
C TYR A 372 9.71 -21.88 8.89
N VAL A 373 10.04 -21.83 7.60
CA VAL A 373 9.87 -22.98 6.68
C VAL A 373 11.11 -23.89 6.77
N LYS A 374 10.93 -25.10 7.32
CA LYS A 374 12.02 -26.05 7.64
C LYS A 374 12.54 -26.91 6.48
N ASP A 375 11.87 -26.89 5.34
CA ASP A 375 12.35 -27.50 4.10
C ASP A 375 12.69 -26.38 3.13
N GLY A 376 13.76 -26.51 2.34
CA GLY A 376 14.21 -25.53 1.35
C GLY A 376 13.23 -25.26 0.19
N ASP A 377 11.94 -25.46 0.41
CA ASP A 377 10.86 -25.14 -0.50
C ASP A 377 10.43 -23.68 -0.28
N ILE A 378 10.93 -22.78 -1.12
CA ILE A 378 10.62 -21.35 -1.13
C ILE A 378 9.10 -21.19 -1.35
N LYS A 379 8.29 -20.97 -0.31
CA LYS A 379 6.85 -20.72 -0.45
C LYS A 379 6.60 -19.30 -0.95
N ILE A 380 6.59 -19.14 -2.27
CA ILE A 380 6.31 -17.86 -2.92
C ILE A 380 4.83 -17.53 -2.78
N ASP A 381 4.53 -16.69 -1.79
CA ASP A 381 3.20 -16.17 -1.49
C ASP A 381 3.33 -14.66 -1.28
N ILE A 382 3.32 -13.91 -2.39
CA ILE A 382 3.50 -12.46 -2.31
C ILE A 382 2.20 -11.83 -1.81
N GLN A 383 2.31 -11.06 -0.73
CA GLN A 383 1.20 -10.26 -0.23
C GLN A 383 1.06 -8.99 -1.08
N GLU A 384 -0.14 -8.39 -1.11
CA GLU A 384 -0.42 -7.12 -1.83
C GLU A 384 0.59 -6.02 -1.49
N ARG A 385 1.15 -6.04 -0.27
CA ARG A 385 2.18 -5.11 0.20
C ARG A 385 3.51 -5.24 -0.53
N GLY A 386 3.89 -6.48 -0.88
CA GLY A 386 5.07 -6.74 -1.70
C GLY A 386 4.91 -6.13 -3.09
N ILE A 387 3.69 -6.14 -3.63
CA ILE A 387 3.37 -5.49 -4.91
C ILE A 387 3.51 -3.97 -4.79
N VAL A 388 3.01 -3.36 -3.71
CA VAL A 388 3.18 -1.92 -3.46
C VAL A 388 4.66 -1.52 -3.36
N LEU A 389 5.49 -2.32 -2.69
CA LEU A 389 6.94 -2.10 -2.64
C LEU A 389 7.58 -2.08 -4.03
N LEU A 390 7.27 -3.09 -4.83
CA LEU A 390 7.79 -3.22 -6.19
C LEU A 390 7.30 -2.09 -7.09
N ASP A 391 6.06 -1.64 -6.90
CA ASP A 391 5.51 -0.48 -7.59
C ASP A 391 6.25 0.82 -7.21
N GLN A 392 6.57 1.02 -5.93
CA GLN A 392 7.38 2.17 -5.49
C GLN A 392 8.80 2.13 -6.07
N LEU A 393 9.44 0.97 -6.10
CA LEU A 393 10.77 0.82 -6.72
C LEU A 393 10.72 1.14 -8.22
N THR A 394 9.66 0.68 -8.90
CA THR A 394 9.43 0.96 -10.32
C THR A 394 9.28 2.46 -10.58
N LYS A 395 8.55 3.18 -9.71
CA LYS A 395 8.38 4.65 -9.78
C LYS A 395 9.67 5.40 -9.49
N MET A 396 10.44 4.98 -8.49
CA MET A 396 11.74 5.58 -8.15
C MET A 396 12.76 5.37 -9.27
N SER A 397 12.69 4.22 -9.95
CA SER A 397 13.59 3.82 -11.03
C SER A 397 15.08 4.08 -10.70
N PRO A 398 15.61 3.59 -9.57
CA PRO A 398 17.01 3.77 -9.23
C PRO A 398 17.93 3.05 -10.22
N ASP A 399 19.21 3.43 -10.23
CA ASP A 399 20.24 2.71 -10.96
C ASP A 399 20.58 1.43 -10.21
N ILE A 400 20.11 0.29 -10.74
CA ILE A 400 20.27 -1.01 -10.09
C ILE A 400 21.67 -1.55 -10.39
N LEU A 401 22.44 -1.78 -9.33
CA LEU A 401 23.77 -2.38 -9.43
C LEU A 401 23.70 -3.78 -10.07
N ARG A 402 24.76 -4.16 -10.80
CA ARG A 402 24.83 -5.45 -11.51
C ARG A 402 24.59 -6.64 -10.59
N CYS A 403 25.17 -6.62 -9.38
CA CYS A 403 24.98 -7.66 -8.37
C CYS A 403 23.50 -7.79 -7.92
N GLY A 404 22.81 -6.66 -7.71
CA GLY A 404 21.38 -6.65 -7.39
C GLY A 404 20.52 -7.19 -8.53
N ARG A 405 20.87 -6.87 -9.78
CA ARG A 405 20.19 -7.41 -10.98
C ARG A 405 20.36 -8.92 -11.11
N GLU A 406 21.56 -9.43 -10.88
CA GLU A 406 21.86 -10.87 -10.92
C GLU A 406 21.12 -11.65 -9.82
N ALA A 407 21.09 -11.11 -8.61
CA ALA A 407 20.32 -11.68 -7.52
C ALA A 407 18.81 -11.70 -7.83
N ALA A 408 18.29 -10.62 -8.42
CA ALA A 408 16.89 -10.56 -8.84
C ALA A 408 16.56 -11.61 -9.93
N ILE A 409 17.45 -11.85 -10.89
CA ILE A 409 17.27 -12.90 -11.91
C ILE A 409 17.17 -14.29 -11.27
N LEU A 410 18.00 -14.58 -10.26
CA LEU A 410 17.94 -15.86 -9.54
C LEU A 410 16.58 -16.05 -8.83
N VAL A 411 16.10 -15.00 -8.16
CA VAL A 411 14.78 -15.01 -7.50
C VAL A 411 13.65 -15.19 -8.52
N ALA A 412 13.69 -14.46 -9.64
CA ALA A 412 12.69 -14.56 -10.69
C ALA A 412 12.67 -15.95 -11.34
N ASN A 413 13.83 -16.59 -11.56
CA ASN A 413 13.88 -17.96 -12.08
C ASN A 413 13.26 -18.98 -11.11
N ALA A 414 13.54 -18.86 -9.81
CA ALA A 414 12.90 -19.69 -8.79
C ALA A 414 11.37 -19.46 -8.78
N TRP A 415 10.94 -18.22 -8.97
CA TRP A 415 9.53 -17.82 -9.08
C TRP A 415 8.82 -18.47 -10.26
N THR A 416 9.39 -18.36 -11.46
CA THR A 416 8.82 -18.98 -12.66
C THR A 416 8.74 -20.50 -12.54
N SER A 417 9.79 -21.15 -11.98
CA SER A 417 9.77 -22.59 -11.75
C SER A 417 8.62 -23.01 -10.83
N LYS A 418 8.29 -22.22 -9.81
CA LYS A 418 7.22 -22.54 -8.87
C LYS A 418 5.83 -22.30 -9.44
N MET A 419 5.64 -21.21 -10.20
CA MET A 419 4.37 -20.94 -10.90
C MET A 419 4.01 -22.07 -11.87
N ARG A 420 4.99 -22.73 -12.49
CA ARG A 420 4.77 -23.89 -13.37
C ARG A 420 4.35 -25.17 -12.64
N THR A 421 4.62 -25.28 -11.34
CA THR A 421 4.38 -26.50 -10.54
C THR A 421 3.18 -26.44 -9.60
N SER A 422 2.62 -25.24 -9.37
CA SER A 422 1.47 -24.99 -8.49
C SER A 422 0.30 -24.43 -9.31
N ALA A 423 -0.94 -24.56 -8.82
CA ALA A 423 -2.05 -23.79 -9.38
C ALA A 423 -1.70 -22.29 -9.36
N GLU A 424 -1.84 -21.62 -10.51
CA GLU A 424 -1.47 -20.21 -10.69
C GLU A 424 -2.35 -19.31 -9.79
N ASN A 425 -1.76 -18.71 -8.75
CA ASN A 425 -2.42 -17.67 -7.98
C ASN A 425 -2.27 -16.33 -8.73
N PRO A 426 -3.36 -15.66 -9.14
CA PRO A 426 -3.30 -14.39 -9.87
C PRO A 426 -2.47 -13.30 -9.16
N LEU A 427 -2.48 -13.28 -7.83
CA LEU A 427 -1.70 -12.31 -7.05
C LEU A 427 -0.19 -12.57 -7.14
N ASN A 428 0.21 -13.84 -7.17
CA ASN A 428 1.61 -14.24 -7.37
C ASN A 428 2.09 -13.93 -8.78
N VAL A 429 1.22 -14.11 -9.79
CA VAL A 429 1.53 -13.73 -11.18
C VAL A 429 1.70 -12.22 -11.28
N LEU A 430 0.79 -11.45 -10.67
CA LEU A 430 0.88 -9.99 -10.64
C LEU A 430 2.15 -9.51 -9.94
N GLY A 431 2.49 -10.08 -8.78
CA GLY A 431 3.72 -9.73 -8.07
C GLY A 431 5.00 -10.10 -8.83
N PHE A 432 5.01 -11.23 -9.55
CA PHE A 432 6.10 -11.57 -10.45
C PHE A 432 6.30 -10.54 -11.56
N LEU A 433 5.20 -10.10 -12.19
CA LEU A 433 5.25 -9.09 -13.25
C LEU A 433 5.76 -7.74 -12.72
N HIS A 434 5.30 -7.32 -11.54
CA HIS A 434 5.84 -6.14 -10.85
C HIS A 434 7.31 -6.28 -10.52
N PHE A 435 7.77 -7.48 -10.13
CA PHE A 435 9.17 -7.76 -9.84
C PHE A 435 10.05 -7.62 -11.09
N LEU A 436 9.64 -8.20 -12.22
CA LEU A 436 10.37 -8.07 -13.49
C LEU A 436 10.50 -6.60 -13.92
N ALA A 437 9.42 -5.83 -13.76
CA ALA A 437 9.38 -4.40 -14.09
C ALA A 437 10.30 -3.58 -13.18
N ALA A 438 10.20 -3.79 -11.85
CA ALA A 438 10.97 -3.04 -10.86
C ALA A 438 12.49 -3.22 -11.04
N TYR A 439 12.94 -4.44 -11.34
CA TYR A 439 14.37 -4.74 -11.54
C TYR A 439 14.85 -4.56 -12.98
N LYS A 440 13.98 -4.20 -13.92
CA LYS A 440 14.30 -4.06 -15.36
C LYS A 440 14.96 -5.32 -15.93
N ILE A 441 14.42 -6.48 -15.57
CA ILE A 441 14.92 -7.80 -15.96
C ILE A 441 14.01 -8.55 -16.93
N SER A 442 12.92 -7.94 -17.43
CA SER A 442 12.01 -8.58 -18.39
C SER A 442 12.71 -9.11 -19.64
N SER A 443 13.79 -8.47 -20.08
CA SER A 443 14.61 -8.90 -21.22
C SER A 443 15.34 -10.24 -21.03
N CYS A 444 15.43 -10.74 -19.80
CA CYS A 444 16.03 -12.03 -19.48
C CYS A 444 15.03 -13.20 -19.59
N PHE A 445 13.77 -12.93 -19.86
CA PHE A 445 12.67 -13.90 -19.89
C PHE A 445 12.00 -13.93 -21.26
N ASP A 446 11.28 -15.01 -21.54
CA ASP A 446 10.56 -15.17 -22.79
C ASP A 446 9.39 -14.18 -22.89
N LYS A 447 9.33 -13.42 -23.99
CA LYS A 447 8.32 -12.36 -24.16
C LYS A 447 6.91 -12.91 -24.27
N ASP A 448 6.73 -14.07 -24.89
CA ASP A 448 5.42 -14.70 -25.06
C ASP A 448 4.91 -15.26 -23.72
N GLU A 449 5.81 -15.79 -22.88
CA GLU A 449 5.49 -16.21 -21.52
C GLU A 449 5.06 -15.03 -20.63
N ILE A 450 5.80 -13.91 -20.65
CA ILE A 450 5.40 -12.69 -19.93
C ILE A 450 4.04 -12.18 -20.43
N PHE A 451 3.82 -12.21 -21.75
CA PHE A 451 2.54 -11.81 -22.32
C PHE A 451 1.39 -12.73 -21.91
N GLY A 452 1.64 -14.04 -21.79
CA GLY A 452 0.70 -15.01 -21.24
C GLY A 452 0.30 -14.69 -19.79
N PHE A 453 1.28 -14.35 -18.95
CA PHE A 453 1.03 -13.91 -17.57
C PHE A 453 0.22 -12.61 -17.51
N LEU A 454 0.51 -11.63 -18.37
CA LEU A 454 -0.29 -10.40 -18.43
C LEU A 454 -1.75 -10.66 -18.83
N LYS A 455 -2.01 -11.65 -19.69
CA LYS A 455 -3.37 -12.06 -20.04
C LYS A 455 -4.10 -12.70 -18.85
N SER A 456 -3.43 -13.51 -18.04
CA SER A 456 -4.08 -14.18 -16.91
C SER A 456 -4.45 -13.22 -15.77
N VAL A 457 -3.77 -12.07 -15.66
CA VAL A 457 -4.10 -10.99 -14.70
C VAL A 457 -4.75 -9.78 -15.38
N ALA A 458 -5.38 -9.96 -16.55
CA ALA A 458 -5.88 -8.85 -17.36
C ALA A 458 -6.91 -7.97 -16.65
N GLU A 459 -7.73 -8.56 -15.77
CA GLU A 459 -8.78 -7.88 -15.00
C GLU A 459 -8.25 -6.97 -13.88
N HIS A 460 -6.96 -7.07 -13.54
CA HIS A 460 -6.35 -6.27 -12.49
C HIS A 460 -6.04 -4.84 -12.96
N ASN A 461 -6.26 -3.86 -12.10
CA ASN A 461 -6.17 -2.42 -12.44
C ASN A 461 -4.75 -1.96 -12.82
N GLN A 462 -3.71 -2.64 -12.33
CA GLN A 462 -2.31 -2.31 -12.58
C GLN A 462 -1.78 -2.87 -13.91
N THR A 463 -2.47 -3.85 -14.50
CA THR A 463 -1.99 -4.60 -15.66
C THR A 463 -1.73 -3.73 -16.90
N PRO A 464 -2.58 -2.73 -17.26
CA PRO A 464 -2.28 -1.81 -18.36
C PRO A 464 -0.95 -1.06 -18.21
N GLY A 465 -0.59 -0.66 -17.00
CA GLY A 465 0.68 0.01 -16.70
C GLY A 465 1.88 -0.92 -16.84
N LEU A 466 1.72 -2.20 -16.49
CA LEU A 466 2.76 -3.22 -16.58
C LEU A 466 3.17 -3.53 -18.03
N PHE A 467 2.24 -3.48 -19.00
CA PHE A 467 2.60 -3.61 -20.42
C PHE A 467 3.67 -2.61 -20.84
N ARG A 468 3.60 -1.38 -20.33
CA ARG A 468 4.60 -0.35 -20.59
C ARG A 468 5.90 -0.62 -19.85
N ALA A 469 5.83 -0.90 -18.55
CA ALA A 469 7.00 -1.12 -17.72
C ALA A 469 7.83 -2.34 -18.15
N LEU A 470 7.18 -3.35 -18.74
CA LEU A 470 7.83 -4.58 -19.21
C LEU A 470 8.30 -4.49 -20.68
N GLY A 471 7.95 -3.42 -21.40
CA GLY A 471 8.34 -3.23 -22.80
C GLY A 471 7.52 -4.04 -23.81
N LEU A 472 6.23 -4.24 -23.54
CA LEU A 472 5.28 -5.00 -24.37
C LEU A 472 4.13 -4.13 -24.92
N THR A 473 4.35 -2.81 -25.03
CA THR A 473 3.32 -1.86 -25.51
C THR A 473 2.83 -2.17 -26.93
N GLU A 474 3.71 -2.70 -27.79
CA GLU A 474 3.40 -3.13 -29.16
C GLU A 474 2.36 -4.27 -29.24
N ASN A 475 2.21 -5.06 -28.16
CA ASN A 475 1.26 -6.17 -28.11
C ASN A 475 -0.14 -5.74 -27.65
N ILE A 476 -0.29 -4.52 -27.10
CA ILE A 476 -1.55 -4.03 -26.53
C ILE A 476 -2.69 -3.99 -27.57
N PRO A 477 -2.52 -3.46 -28.80
CA PRO A 477 -3.62 -3.42 -29.77
C PRO A 477 -4.15 -4.81 -30.16
N GLY A 478 -3.24 -5.79 -30.31
CA GLY A 478 -3.63 -7.18 -30.59
C GLY A 478 -4.35 -7.84 -29.40
N PHE A 479 -3.95 -7.50 -28.18
CA PHE A 479 -4.64 -7.94 -26.97
C PHE A 479 -6.05 -7.34 -26.85
N ILE A 480 -6.20 -6.04 -27.10
CA ILE A 480 -7.51 -5.36 -27.15
C ILE A 480 -8.44 -6.04 -28.16
N GLN A 481 -7.95 -6.36 -29.36
CA GLN A 481 -8.75 -7.05 -30.37
C GLN A 481 -9.21 -8.44 -29.90
N THR A 482 -8.39 -9.14 -29.11
CA THR A 482 -8.74 -10.43 -28.50
C THR A 482 -9.90 -10.25 -27.51
N LEU A 483 -9.80 -9.25 -26.62
CA LEU A 483 -10.85 -8.93 -25.64
C LEU A 483 -12.17 -8.52 -26.30
N ILE A 484 -12.14 -7.81 -27.44
CA ILE A 484 -13.33 -7.47 -28.23
C ILE A 484 -14.01 -8.75 -28.73
N ASN A 485 -13.24 -9.69 -29.30
CA ASN A 485 -13.77 -10.95 -29.81
C ASN A 485 -14.39 -11.82 -28.70
N GLU A 486 -13.81 -11.78 -27.50
CA GLU A 486 -14.29 -12.46 -26.30
C GLU A 486 -15.43 -11.70 -25.58
N LYS A 487 -15.85 -10.53 -26.10
CA LYS A 487 -16.93 -9.67 -25.58
C LYS A 487 -16.65 -9.06 -24.20
N HIS A 488 -15.38 -8.89 -23.82
CA HIS A 488 -14.95 -8.21 -22.59
C HIS A 488 -14.90 -6.68 -22.75
N TYR A 489 -16.01 -6.08 -23.16
CA TYR A 489 -16.10 -4.66 -23.55
C TYR A 489 -15.70 -3.66 -22.44
N LEU A 490 -16.01 -3.96 -21.18
CA LEU A 490 -15.59 -3.11 -20.05
C LEU A 490 -14.07 -3.05 -19.92
N LEU A 491 -13.41 -4.19 -20.07
CA LEU A 491 -11.96 -4.28 -19.98
C LEU A 491 -11.28 -3.57 -21.15
N VAL A 492 -11.84 -3.73 -22.36
CA VAL A 492 -11.39 -3.00 -23.55
C VAL A 492 -11.40 -1.49 -23.32
N SER A 493 -12.49 -0.95 -22.76
CA SER A 493 -12.60 0.47 -22.45
C SER A 493 -11.52 0.94 -21.47
N THR A 494 -11.26 0.16 -20.41
CA THR A 494 -10.19 0.43 -19.44
C THR A 494 -8.81 0.44 -20.10
N TYR A 495 -8.50 -0.54 -20.94
CA TYR A 495 -7.19 -0.60 -21.63
C TYR A 495 -7.01 0.55 -22.63
N ILE A 496 -8.04 0.93 -23.38
CA ILE A 496 -7.96 2.07 -24.31
C ILE A 496 -7.64 3.37 -23.55
N TYR A 497 -8.30 3.59 -22.40
CA TYR A 497 -8.10 4.77 -21.58
C TYR A 497 -6.73 4.80 -20.88
N GLU A 498 -6.38 3.74 -20.16
CA GLU A 498 -5.13 3.67 -19.39
C GLU A 498 -3.88 3.65 -20.28
N CYS A 499 -3.98 3.04 -21.47
CA CYS A 499 -2.89 3.03 -22.44
C CYS A 499 -2.87 4.25 -23.37
N GLN A 500 -3.84 5.18 -23.25
CA GLN A 500 -3.97 6.38 -24.09
C GLN A 500 -4.03 6.06 -25.60
N LEU A 501 -4.84 5.06 -25.96
CA LEU A 501 -5.01 4.55 -27.32
C LEU A 501 -6.28 5.09 -28.01
N GLU A 502 -6.81 6.23 -27.55
CA GLU A 502 -8.07 6.81 -28.05
C GLU A 502 -8.01 7.17 -29.55
N THR A 503 -6.80 7.42 -30.07
CA THR A 503 -6.56 7.73 -31.48
C THR A 503 -6.52 6.51 -32.39
N MET A 504 -6.18 5.32 -31.85
CA MET A 504 -6.19 4.04 -32.57
C MET A 504 -7.56 3.36 -32.54
N PHE A 505 -8.35 3.61 -31.48
CA PHE A 505 -9.68 3.05 -31.29
C PHE A 505 -10.69 4.17 -30.95
N PRO A 506 -11.20 4.93 -31.95
CA PRO A 506 -12.18 5.96 -31.69
C PRO A 506 -13.43 5.35 -31.05
N GLN A 507 -13.79 5.82 -29.85
CA GLN A 507 -14.91 5.31 -29.04
C GLN A 507 -16.26 5.37 -29.77
N THR A 508 -16.36 6.12 -30.86
CA THR A 508 -17.57 6.28 -31.69
C THR A 508 -17.72 5.23 -32.79
N ALA A 509 -16.69 4.44 -33.11
CA ALA A 509 -16.73 3.50 -34.24
C ALA A 509 -16.61 2.02 -33.87
N SER A 510 -16.19 1.68 -32.64
CA SER A 510 -16.04 0.27 -32.19
C SER A 510 -16.92 -0.15 -31.02
N PHE A 511 -17.64 0.79 -30.41
CA PHE A 511 -18.57 0.52 -29.31
C PHE A 511 -19.97 0.97 -29.72
N ASP A 512 -20.73 0.06 -30.32
CA ASP A 512 -22.19 0.09 -30.21
C ASP A 512 -22.58 -0.95 -29.14
N PRO A 513 -22.70 -0.58 -27.85
CA PRO A 513 -23.10 -1.51 -26.79
C PRO A 513 -24.61 -1.80 -26.82
N TYR A 514 -25.36 -1.11 -27.68
CA TYR A 514 -26.81 -1.19 -27.76
C TYR A 514 -27.25 -1.17 -29.22
N GLY A 515 -27.09 -2.29 -29.90
CA GLY A 515 -27.75 -2.52 -31.18
C GLY A 515 -29.27 -2.37 -31.04
N PHE A 516 -29.78 -1.15 -31.22
CA PHE A 516 -31.18 -0.83 -31.38
C PHE A 516 -31.34 0.06 -32.61
N VAL A 517 -31.51 -0.61 -33.74
CA VAL A 517 -32.14 -0.01 -34.93
C VAL A 517 -33.59 0.30 -34.58
N VAL A 518 -33.91 1.56 -34.28
CA VAL A 518 -35.25 2.12 -34.55
C VAL A 518 -35.10 3.57 -34.98
N ALA A 519 -35.31 3.81 -36.27
CA ALA A 519 -35.69 5.12 -36.77
C ALA A 519 -37.10 5.47 -36.22
N GLY A 520 -37.24 6.57 -35.49
CA GLY A 520 -38.54 7.02 -35.00
C GLY A 520 -38.43 8.15 -33.98
N SER A 521 -38.75 9.36 -34.45
CA SER A 521 -39.17 10.57 -33.72
C SER A 521 -39.64 10.41 -32.26
N TYR A 522 -39.24 11.35 -31.38
CA TYR A 522 -40.03 12.15 -30.40
C TYR A 522 -39.04 12.76 -29.37
N SER A 523 -38.77 14.06 -29.40
CA SER A 523 -39.45 15.16 -28.68
C SER A 523 -39.25 15.18 -27.15
N ALA A 524 -38.92 16.38 -26.65
CA ALA A 524 -38.51 16.77 -25.31
C ALA A 524 -39.47 16.41 -24.15
N SER A 525 -38.90 15.97 -23.03
CA SER A 525 -39.20 16.39 -21.63
C SER A 525 -38.38 15.52 -20.64
N GLY A 526 -37.70 16.11 -19.66
CA GLY A 526 -37.04 15.38 -18.56
C GLY A 526 -37.98 15.17 -17.36
N PRO A 527 -37.49 14.82 -16.15
CA PRO A 527 -36.42 13.88 -15.77
C PRO A 527 -36.90 12.84 -14.71
N ILE A 528 -36.04 11.89 -14.33
CA ILE A 528 -36.10 11.01 -13.14
C ILE A 528 -37.13 9.85 -13.17
N GLN A 529 -36.63 8.61 -13.32
CA GLN A 529 -36.86 7.43 -12.46
C GLN A 529 -36.59 6.14 -13.24
N LEU A 530 -35.49 5.44 -12.91
CA LEU A 530 -35.40 3.97 -12.93
C LEU A 530 -34.08 3.53 -12.28
N ALA A 531 -34.01 3.75 -10.97
CA ALA A 531 -33.15 2.96 -10.08
C ALA A 531 -34.07 2.04 -9.28
N ARG A 532 -34.23 0.79 -9.72
CA ARG A 532 -34.55 -0.40 -8.91
C ARG A 532 -34.90 -1.58 -9.81
N GLY A 533 -34.04 -2.59 -9.80
CA GLY A 533 -34.36 -3.91 -10.35
C GLY A 533 -33.30 -4.44 -11.30
N LEU A 534 -32.11 -4.77 -10.76
CA LEU A 534 -31.30 -5.95 -11.12
C LEU A 534 -29.99 -5.88 -10.33
N ALA A 535 -30.07 -6.29 -9.06
CA ALA A 535 -28.93 -6.70 -8.27
C ALA A 535 -29.24 -8.11 -7.75
N ARG A 536 -28.92 -9.12 -8.55
CA ARG A 536 -28.59 -10.49 -8.10
C ARG A 536 -27.66 -11.11 -9.15
N GLY A 537 -26.40 -11.33 -8.74
CA GLY A 537 -25.39 -12.05 -9.51
C GLY A 537 -24.29 -11.13 -10.05
N ALA A 538 -23.11 -11.19 -9.43
CA ALA A 538 -21.88 -10.44 -9.70
C ALA A 538 -21.92 -8.93 -9.38
N ALA A 539 -21.34 -8.57 -8.23
CA ALA A 539 -20.92 -7.19 -7.99
C ALA A 539 -19.77 -6.87 -8.98
N PRO A 540 -19.89 -5.85 -9.84
CA PRO A 540 -18.72 -5.36 -10.56
C PRO A 540 -17.75 -4.77 -9.55
N SER A 541 -16.47 -5.03 -9.78
CA SER A 541 -15.37 -4.66 -8.90
C SER A 541 -15.36 -3.14 -8.59
N PRO A 542 -15.11 -2.72 -7.33
CA PRO A 542 -15.25 -1.33 -6.85
C PRO A 542 -14.46 -0.26 -7.62
N TRP A 543 -13.49 -0.66 -8.45
CA TRP A 543 -12.58 0.24 -9.17
C TRP A 543 -13.20 0.93 -10.39
N LEU A 544 -14.21 0.32 -11.04
CA LEU A 544 -14.89 0.92 -12.21
C LEU A 544 -15.50 2.29 -11.89
N PHE A 545 -15.92 2.49 -10.63
CA PHE A 545 -16.46 3.76 -10.16
C PHE A 545 -15.39 4.77 -9.70
N GLN A 546 -14.22 4.34 -9.25
CA GLN A 546 -13.17 5.24 -8.74
C GLN A 546 -12.37 5.94 -9.84
N SER A 547 -12.15 5.31 -11.01
CA SER A 547 -11.39 5.93 -12.11
C SER A 547 -12.14 7.11 -12.74
N LEU A 548 -13.46 7.02 -12.87
CA LEU A 548 -14.32 8.12 -13.33
C LEU A 548 -14.37 9.30 -12.34
N ALA A 549 -14.22 9.05 -11.04
CA ALA A 549 -14.29 10.09 -10.01
C ALA A 549 -12.99 10.91 -9.88
N ARG A 550 -11.80 10.34 -10.14
CA ARG A 550 -10.50 11.01 -9.90
C ARG A 550 -10.13 12.10 -10.94
N ARG A 551 -10.77 12.17 -12.12
CA ARG A 551 -10.54 13.26 -13.12
C ARG A 551 -11.70 14.24 -13.32
N GLY A 552 -12.88 13.99 -12.76
CA GLY A 552 -13.97 14.97 -12.75
C GLY A 552 -13.71 16.21 -11.89
N ALA A 553 -12.69 16.16 -11.03
CA ALA A 553 -12.34 17.22 -10.09
C ALA A 553 -11.19 18.14 -10.53
N SER A 554 -10.60 17.95 -11.72
CA SER A 554 -9.45 18.74 -12.20
C SER A 554 -9.75 19.68 -13.38
N HIS A 555 -11.02 19.80 -13.79
CA HIS A 555 -11.44 20.79 -14.79
C HIS A 555 -12.75 21.44 -14.37
N LEU A 556 -12.67 22.42 -13.48
CA LEU A 556 -13.66 23.47 -13.29
C LEU A 556 -12.98 24.59 -12.50
N ASP A 557 -12.11 25.33 -13.18
CA ASP A 557 -11.76 26.70 -12.81
C ASP A 557 -11.89 27.60 -14.05
N LEU A 558 -12.89 28.48 -13.94
CA LEU A 558 -13.08 29.80 -14.55
C LEU A 558 -13.58 29.92 -16.00
N PRO A 559 -14.33 31.00 -16.31
CA PRO A 559 -14.60 32.20 -15.50
C PRO A 559 -15.88 32.18 -14.66
#